data_AF-A0A8I1XXM0-F1
#
_entry.id   AF-A0A8I1XXM0-F1
#
_cell.length_a   1.000
_cell.length_b   1.000
_cell.length_c   1.000
_cell.angle_alpha   90.00
_cell.angle_beta   90.00
_cell.angle_gamma   90.00
#
_symmetry.space_group_name_H-M   'P 1'
#
loop_
_entity.id
_entity.type
_entity.pdbx_description
1 polymer ?
#
loop_
_entity_poly.entity_id
_entity_poly.type
_entity_poly.pdbx_seq_one_letter_code
_entity_poly.pdbx_strand_id
1 'polypeptide(L)'
;MNESRQNTGRGRPRILSEKEIKRWQDTYGEDIQIVDYKKRAIKYSLIARECGLISKDEEFAYFLLYGSVNSRINNTKHGDEYYRRVPCEWTIPEETVEQIIKCKPEMWLEWKRLTAIYLEKGRPRGLRPSIDRTDETEGYTLANIAALSQHDNTKRATAQPHFLIKMYDSRNPESSRTFRKYDTKREALEAIGLSQTESDSGNYYEADGCVYLLQSSALTHGEKELIQKEDDDDKEKTYRGSILIATLELGDGRTATISKEFTYTQSAVIIKEPIEE
;
A
#
# COMPACT_ATOMS: atom_id res chain seq x y z
N MET A 1 -34.74 -42.04 40.37
CA MET A 1 -34.88 -40.92 41.33
C MET A 1 -33.82 -41.16 42.39
N ASN A 2 -32.84 -40.30 42.69
CA ASN A 2 -32.72 -38.86 42.53
C ASN A 2 -31.32 -38.48 42.05
N GLU A 3 -31.29 -37.44 41.24
CA GLU A 3 -30.12 -36.75 40.70
C GLU A 3 -29.26 -36.15 41.84
N SER A 4 -27.94 -36.20 41.69
CA SER A 4 -27.09 -35.12 42.22
C SER A 4 -26.35 -34.49 41.06
N ARG A 5 -26.88 -33.35 40.61
CA ARG A 5 -26.31 -32.49 39.58
C ARG A 5 -25.02 -31.88 40.11
N GLN A 6 -23.88 -32.25 39.54
CA GLN A 6 -22.65 -31.49 39.76
C GLN A 6 -22.59 -30.31 38.78
N ASN A 7 -22.76 -29.13 39.38
CA ASN A 7 -22.42 -27.78 38.91
C ASN A 7 -21.84 -27.64 37.50
N THR A 8 -22.70 -27.18 36.59
CA THR A 8 -22.35 -26.54 35.33
C THR A 8 -21.76 -25.15 35.59
N GLY A 9 -20.47 -25.11 35.94
CA GLY A 9 -19.71 -23.86 35.95
C GLY A 9 -19.70 -23.23 34.55
N ARG A 10 -20.21 -21.99 34.45
CA ARG A 10 -20.19 -21.14 33.24
C ARG A 10 -18.76 -20.72 32.88
N GLY A 11 -17.91 -21.67 32.49
CA GLY A 11 -16.62 -21.42 31.86
C GLY A 11 -16.74 -21.59 30.34
N ARG A 12 -16.15 -20.69 29.55
CA ARG A 12 -15.98 -20.94 28.11
C ARG A 12 -15.25 -22.28 27.92
N PRO A 13 -15.66 -23.14 26.96
CA PRO A 13 -15.00 -24.42 26.71
C PRO A 13 -13.48 -24.26 26.62
N ARG A 14 -12.73 -25.17 27.23
CA ARG A 14 -11.26 -25.15 27.18
C ARG A 14 -10.81 -25.46 25.75
N ILE A 15 -10.33 -24.45 25.02
CA ILE A 15 -9.98 -24.56 23.59
C ILE A 15 -8.67 -25.36 23.38
N LEU A 16 -7.76 -25.34 24.36
CA LEU A 16 -6.47 -26.04 24.35
C LEU A 16 -6.15 -26.64 25.72
N SER A 17 -5.43 -27.75 25.74
CA SER A 17 -4.82 -28.33 26.93
C SER A 17 -3.57 -27.55 27.37
N GLU A 18 -3.19 -27.68 28.65
CA GLU A 18 -1.97 -27.06 29.17
C GLU A 18 -0.70 -27.58 28.47
N LYS A 19 -0.70 -28.85 28.05
CA LYS A 19 0.41 -29.46 27.30
C LYS A 19 0.60 -28.79 25.94
N GLU A 20 -0.48 -28.48 25.23
CA GLU A 20 -0.42 -27.82 23.92
C GLU A 20 0.05 -26.38 24.04
N ILE A 21 -0.43 -25.65 25.05
CA ILE A 21 0.01 -24.28 25.34
C ILE A 21 1.50 -24.27 25.66
N LYS A 22 1.95 -25.15 26.56
CA LYS A 22 3.36 -25.26 26.94
C LYS A 22 4.24 -25.61 25.74
N ARG A 23 3.84 -26.60 24.93
CA ARG A 23 4.56 -26.97 23.69
C ARG A 23 4.75 -25.75 22.78
N TRP A 24 3.69 -24.97 22.59
CA TRP A 24 3.74 -23.80 21.72
C TRP A 24 4.67 -22.71 22.28
N GLN A 25 4.62 -22.46 23.60
CA GLN A 25 5.52 -21.53 24.27
C GLN A 25 6.98 -21.98 24.15
N ASP A 26 7.25 -23.26 24.39
CA ASP A 26 8.61 -23.83 24.31
C ASP A 26 9.14 -23.78 22.86
N THR A 27 8.28 -23.99 21.86
CA THR A 27 8.68 -24.03 20.44
C THR A 27 8.85 -22.63 19.84
N TYR A 28 7.91 -21.73 20.11
CA TYR A 28 7.81 -20.45 19.42
C TYR A 28 8.02 -19.25 20.33
N GLY A 29 8.14 -19.38 21.66
CA GLY A 29 8.40 -18.25 22.56
C GLY A 29 7.34 -17.14 22.51
N GLU A 30 6.13 -17.42 22.01
CA GLU A 30 5.01 -16.46 22.02
C GLU A 30 4.34 -16.49 23.39
N ASP A 31 4.10 -15.31 23.96
CA ASP A 31 3.26 -15.20 25.13
C ASP A 31 1.78 -15.39 24.72
N ILE A 32 1.24 -16.56 25.04
CA ILE A 32 -0.13 -17.00 24.74
C ILE A 32 -1.12 -16.44 25.78
N GLN A 33 -0.64 -15.68 26.77
CA GLN A 33 -1.54 -15.13 27.77
C GLN A 33 -2.60 -14.19 27.12
N ILE A 34 -3.85 -14.68 27.15
CA ILE A 34 -5.10 -13.91 27.23
C ILE A 34 -5.73 -13.43 25.91
N VAL A 35 -5.54 -14.09 24.76
CA VAL A 35 -6.44 -13.82 23.61
C VAL A 35 -7.02 -15.06 22.96
N ASP A 36 -8.36 -15.11 22.90
CA ASP A 36 -9.15 -16.24 22.43
C ASP A 36 -8.83 -16.65 20.99
N TYR A 37 -8.62 -15.67 20.10
CA TYR A 37 -8.25 -15.95 18.70
C TYR A 37 -6.88 -16.64 18.60
N LYS A 38 -5.90 -16.33 19.47
CA LYS A 38 -4.59 -16.99 19.46
C LYS A 38 -4.72 -18.46 19.83
N LYS A 39 -5.57 -18.78 20.82
CA LYS A 39 -5.85 -20.17 21.21
C LYS A 39 -6.52 -20.95 20.07
N ARG A 40 -7.48 -20.32 19.38
CA ARG A 40 -8.10 -20.91 18.18
C ARG A 40 -7.10 -21.11 17.06
N ALA A 41 -6.24 -20.13 16.78
CA ALA A 41 -5.19 -20.24 15.77
C ALA A 41 -4.27 -21.44 16.01
N ILE A 42 -3.83 -21.65 17.26
CA ILE A 42 -3.01 -22.81 17.65
C ILE A 42 -3.80 -24.11 17.46
N LYS A 43 -5.04 -24.19 17.96
CA LYS A 43 -5.88 -25.38 17.82
C LYS A 43 -6.05 -25.77 16.36
N TYR A 44 -6.41 -24.82 15.50
CA TYR A 44 -6.64 -25.10 14.09
C TYR A 44 -5.35 -25.38 13.32
N SER A 45 -4.21 -24.80 13.71
CA SER A 45 -2.91 -25.21 13.14
C SER A 45 -2.59 -26.68 13.42
N LEU A 46 -2.96 -27.19 14.60
CA LEU A 46 -2.76 -28.59 14.96
C LEU A 46 -3.66 -29.51 14.14
N ILE A 47 -4.93 -29.15 14.01
CA ILE A 47 -5.90 -29.88 13.18
C ILE A 47 -5.43 -29.90 11.72
N ALA A 48 -5.02 -28.75 11.18
CA ALA A 48 -4.51 -28.64 9.81
C ALA A 48 -3.26 -29.52 9.57
N ARG A 49 -2.39 -29.65 10.58
CA ARG A 49 -1.24 -30.56 10.52
C ARG A 49 -1.67 -32.02 10.56
N GLU A 50 -2.59 -32.38 11.46
CA GLU A 50 -3.08 -33.75 11.62
C GLU A 50 -3.81 -34.25 10.37
N CYS A 51 -4.50 -33.37 9.64
CA CYS A 51 -5.15 -33.71 8.38
C CYS A 51 -4.22 -33.62 7.15
N GLY A 52 -2.94 -33.27 7.34
CA GLY A 52 -1.95 -33.17 6.26
C GLY A 52 -2.10 -31.95 5.35
N LEU A 53 -2.88 -30.94 5.77
CA LEU A 53 -3.00 -29.68 5.02
C LEU A 53 -1.73 -28.83 5.10
N ILE A 54 -1.02 -28.91 6.23
CA ILE A 54 0.26 -28.23 6.45
C ILE A 54 1.29 -29.16 7.08
N SER A 55 2.58 -28.85 6.92
CA SER A 55 3.67 -29.52 7.63
C SER A 55 3.93 -28.91 9.01
N LYS A 56 4.81 -29.55 9.80
CA LYS A 56 5.13 -29.11 11.17
C LYS A 56 5.81 -27.73 11.20
N ASP A 57 6.68 -27.45 10.24
CA ASP A 57 7.38 -26.17 10.07
C ASP A 57 6.46 -25.03 9.61
N GLU A 58 5.27 -25.36 9.10
CA GLU A 58 4.28 -24.40 8.63
C GLU A 58 3.27 -23.97 9.71
N GLU A 59 3.28 -24.59 10.90
CA GLU A 59 2.36 -24.29 12.00
C GLU A 59 2.36 -22.80 12.37
N PHE A 60 3.53 -22.17 12.42
CA PHE A 60 3.63 -20.75 12.77
C PHE A 60 3.11 -19.85 11.65
N ALA A 61 3.33 -20.21 10.38
CA ALA A 61 2.78 -19.50 9.23
C ALA A 61 1.24 -19.56 9.24
N TYR A 62 0.67 -20.74 9.56
CA TYR A 62 -0.77 -20.91 9.74
C TYR A 62 -1.30 -20.03 10.88
N PHE A 63 -0.62 -20.02 12.03
CA PHE A 63 -0.98 -19.19 13.17
C PHE A 63 -1.04 -17.70 12.82
N LEU A 64 -0.05 -17.20 12.08
CA LEU A 64 -0.04 -15.82 11.61
C LEU A 64 -1.17 -15.54 10.61
N LEU A 65 -1.42 -16.47 9.68
CA LEU A 65 -2.47 -16.34 8.67
C LEU A 65 -3.85 -16.26 9.32
N TYR A 66 -4.13 -17.15 10.26
CA TYR A 66 -5.36 -17.13 11.08
C TYR A 66 -5.54 -15.78 11.78
N GLY A 67 -4.47 -15.28 12.42
CA GLY A 67 -4.50 -13.98 13.09
C GLY A 67 -4.84 -12.84 12.12
N SER A 68 -4.26 -12.85 10.92
CA SER A 68 -4.53 -11.84 9.90
C SER A 68 -5.96 -11.91 9.37
N VAL A 69 -6.46 -13.11 9.04
CA VAL A 69 -7.85 -13.33 8.60
C VAL A 69 -8.83 -12.85 9.68
N ASN A 70 -8.63 -13.30 10.93
CA ASN A 70 -9.46 -12.89 12.05
C ASN A 70 -9.46 -11.37 12.25
N SER A 71 -8.32 -10.70 12.06
CA SER A 71 -8.25 -9.25 12.11
C SER A 71 -9.08 -8.57 11.00
N ARG A 72 -9.07 -9.08 9.76
CA ARG A 72 -9.86 -8.50 8.66
C ARG A 72 -11.36 -8.69 8.86
N ILE A 73 -11.78 -9.86 9.31
CA ILE A 73 -13.18 -10.14 9.64
C ILE A 73 -13.67 -9.19 10.75
N ASN A 74 -12.88 -8.99 11.81
CA ASN A 74 -13.29 -8.13 12.91
C ASN A 74 -13.23 -6.64 12.55
N ASN A 75 -12.21 -6.19 11.82
CA ASN A 75 -12.08 -4.78 11.46
C ASN A 75 -13.17 -4.32 10.48
N THR A 76 -13.60 -5.18 9.56
CA THR A 76 -14.69 -4.84 8.63
C THR A 76 -16.06 -4.84 9.33
N LYS A 77 -16.26 -5.69 10.34
CA LYS A 77 -17.51 -5.76 11.12
C LYS A 77 -17.63 -4.71 12.23
N HIS A 78 -16.51 -4.41 12.90
CA HIS A 78 -16.51 -3.65 14.16
C HIS A 78 -15.48 -2.52 14.21
N GLY A 79 -14.64 -2.38 13.18
CA GLY A 79 -13.56 -1.40 13.16
C GLY A 79 -14.03 0.04 12.93
N ASP A 80 -13.03 0.91 12.90
CA ASP A 80 -13.17 2.35 12.64
C ASP A 80 -13.60 2.64 11.19
N GLU A 81 -13.95 3.90 10.94
CA GLU A 81 -14.60 4.40 9.72
C GLU A 81 -13.95 3.93 8.41
N TYR A 82 -12.62 3.78 8.39
CA TYR A 82 -11.84 3.33 7.22
C TYR A 82 -12.12 1.88 6.80
N TYR A 83 -12.36 0.96 7.74
CA TYR A 83 -12.59 -0.46 7.44
C TYR A 83 -14.07 -0.85 7.49
N ARG A 84 -14.92 -0.07 8.17
CA ARG A 84 -16.35 -0.37 8.35
C ARG A 84 -17.12 -0.44 7.02
N ARG A 85 -16.66 0.26 5.99
CA ARG A 85 -17.30 0.28 4.65
C ARG A 85 -16.70 -0.72 3.67
N VAL A 86 -15.65 -1.44 4.05
CA VAL A 86 -15.00 -2.43 3.17
C VAL A 86 -15.74 -3.77 3.31
N PRO A 87 -16.36 -4.30 2.25
CA PRO A 87 -17.01 -5.60 2.31
C PRO A 87 -15.98 -6.70 2.64
N CYS A 88 -16.39 -7.71 3.39
CA CYS A 88 -15.58 -8.90 3.67
C CYS A 88 -16.48 -10.11 3.54
N GLU A 89 -16.19 -10.99 2.58
CA GLU A 89 -17.00 -12.21 2.37
C GLU A 89 -16.78 -13.24 3.49
N TRP A 90 -15.66 -13.13 4.21
CA TRP A 90 -15.28 -14.09 5.24
C TRP A 90 -16.01 -13.86 6.55
N THR A 91 -16.42 -14.97 7.16
CA THR A 91 -17.10 -14.95 8.46
C THR A 91 -16.43 -15.84 9.49
N ILE A 92 -15.78 -16.92 9.04
CA ILE A 92 -15.17 -17.95 9.88
C ILE A 92 -13.67 -18.04 9.53
N PRO A 93 -12.75 -17.65 10.44
CA PRO A 93 -11.33 -17.57 10.12
C PRO A 93 -10.71 -18.91 9.69
N GLU A 94 -11.03 -20.02 10.36
CA GLU A 94 -10.49 -21.34 10.03
C GLU A 94 -10.86 -21.80 8.62
N GLU A 95 -12.11 -21.63 8.18
CA GLU A 95 -12.55 -21.99 6.84
C GLU A 95 -11.84 -21.15 5.77
N THR A 96 -11.70 -19.85 6.01
CA THR A 96 -11.00 -18.95 5.09
C THR A 96 -9.51 -19.28 4.99
N VAL A 97 -8.84 -19.61 6.10
CA VAL A 97 -7.43 -20.03 6.07
C VAL A 97 -7.28 -21.30 5.22
N GLU A 98 -8.15 -22.29 5.41
CA GLU A 98 -8.12 -23.50 4.60
C GLU A 98 -8.35 -23.21 3.11
N GLN A 99 -9.29 -22.33 2.78
CA GLN A 99 -9.54 -21.91 1.39
C GLN A 99 -8.32 -21.22 0.77
N ILE A 100 -7.64 -20.34 1.51
CA ILE A 100 -6.40 -19.69 1.02
C ILE A 100 -5.33 -20.74 0.72
N ILE A 101 -5.10 -21.70 1.63
CA ILE A 101 -4.07 -22.73 1.45
C ILE A 101 -4.40 -23.62 0.25
N LYS A 102 -5.67 -24.03 0.09
CA LYS A 102 -6.11 -24.95 -0.97
C LYS A 102 -6.23 -24.27 -2.34
N CYS A 103 -6.72 -23.04 -2.38
CA CYS A 103 -7.14 -22.38 -3.61
C CYS A 103 -6.22 -21.23 -4.07
N LYS A 104 -5.31 -20.74 -3.22
CA LYS A 104 -4.30 -19.71 -3.57
C LYS A 104 -2.88 -20.16 -3.21
N PRO A 105 -2.35 -21.20 -3.89
CA PRO A 105 -1.03 -21.75 -3.57
C PRO A 105 0.10 -20.72 -3.67
N GLU A 106 0.04 -19.80 -4.64
CA GLU A 106 1.04 -18.73 -4.78
C GLU A 106 1.06 -17.78 -3.59
N MET A 107 -0.13 -17.36 -3.13
CA MET A 107 -0.25 -16.52 -1.93
C MET A 107 0.26 -17.26 -0.69
N TRP A 108 -0.02 -18.56 -0.57
CA TRP A 108 0.46 -19.36 0.55
C TRP A 108 1.99 -19.52 0.53
N LEU A 109 2.58 -19.74 -0.64
CA LEU A 109 4.04 -19.79 -0.80
C LEU A 109 4.69 -18.46 -0.38
N GLU A 110 4.15 -17.33 -0.85
CA GLU A 110 4.65 -16.02 -0.48
C GLU A 110 4.47 -15.74 1.02
N TRP A 111 3.32 -16.13 1.59
CA TRP A 111 3.06 -16.02 3.02
C TRP A 111 4.10 -16.75 3.87
N LYS A 112 4.47 -17.97 3.48
CA LYS A 112 5.52 -18.76 4.13
C LYS A 112 6.88 -18.07 4.01
N ARG A 113 7.21 -17.54 2.84
CA ARG A 113 8.45 -16.79 2.60
C ARG A 113 8.55 -15.58 3.52
N LEU A 114 7.49 -14.76 3.59
CA LEU A 114 7.43 -13.59 4.48
C LEU A 114 7.50 -14.01 5.96
N THR A 115 6.85 -15.11 6.33
CA THR A 115 6.92 -15.66 7.69
C THR A 115 8.35 -16.06 8.06
N ALA A 116 9.07 -16.72 7.16
CA ALA A 116 10.47 -17.10 7.38
C ALA A 116 11.36 -15.87 7.61
N ILE A 117 11.22 -14.82 6.78
CA ILE A 117 11.95 -13.55 6.93
C ILE A 117 11.63 -12.89 8.28
N TYR A 118 10.36 -12.83 8.65
CA TYR A 118 9.92 -12.28 9.93
C TYR A 118 10.57 -13.01 11.11
N LEU A 119 10.62 -14.34 11.05
CA LEU A 119 11.25 -15.17 12.09
C LEU A 119 12.77 -14.97 12.14
N GLU A 120 13.45 -15.01 10.99
CA GLU A 120 14.91 -14.85 10.85
C GLU A 120 15.38 -13.49 11.41
N LYS A 121 14.61 -12.43 11.18
CA LYS A 121 14.94 -11.06 11.62
C LYS A 121 14.57 -10.76 13.08
N GLY A 122 14.16 -11.75 13.86
CA GLY A 122 13.82 -11.55 15.27
C GLY A 122 12.43 -10.92 15.48
N ARG A 123 11.50 -11.13 14.54
CA ARG A 123 10.07 -10.77 14.65
C ARG A 123 9.75 -9.27 14.73
N PRO A 124 10.38 -8.39 13.93
CA PRO A 124 10.04 -6.98 13.93
C PRO A 124 8.64 -6.77 13.36
N ARG A 125 7.84 -5.90 13.99
CA ARG A 125 6.43 -5.64 13.62
C ARG A 125 6.26 -5.32 12.12
N GLY A 126 7.15 -4.50 11.55
CA GLY A 126 7.08 -4.11 10.14
C GLY A 126 7.24 -5.26 9.15
N LEU A 127 7.95 -6.34 9.51
CA LEU A 127 8.10 -7.52 8.64
C LEU A 127 7.02 -8.57 8.86
N ARG A 128 6.11 -8.37 9.82
CA ARG A 128 5.05 -9.33 10.08
C ARG A 128 4.18 -9.49 8.81
N PRO A 129 3.96 -10.72 8.33
CA PRO A 129 3.05 -10.96 7.22
C PRO A 129 1.63 -10.46 7.53
N SER A 130 0.96 -9.92 6.53
CA SER A 130 -0.40 -9.39 6.59
C SER A 130 -1.14 -9.66 5.28
N ILE A 131 -2.42 -10.01 5.40
CA ILE A 131 -3.32 -10.09 4.25
C ILE A 131 -3.78 -8.67 3.93
N ASP A 132 -3.75 -8.34 2.65
CA ASP A 132 -4.35 -7.13 2.14
C ASP A 132 -5.00 -7.32 0.78
N ARG A 133 -5.83 -6.35 0.39
CA ARG A 133 -6.58 -6.37 -0.88
C ARG A 133 -5.67 -6.09 -2.07
N THR A 134 -5.83 -6.77 -3.20
CA THR A 134 -5.05 -6.40 -4.40
C THR A 134 -5.55 -5.10 -5.03
N ASP A 135 -6.87 -4.92 -5.04
CA ASP A 135 -7.60 -3.73 -5.44
C ASP A 135 -8.31 -3.14 -4.21
N GLU A 136 -8.02 -1.88 -3.89
CA GLU A 136 -8.59 -1.17 -2.74
C GLU A 136 -10.04 -0.73 -2.94
N THR A 137 -10.56 -0.77 -4.17
CA THR A 137 -11.95 -0.46 -4.50
C THR A 137 -12.88 -1.64 -4.21
N GLU A 138 -12.36 -2.86 -4.25
CA GLU A 138 -13.08 -4.09 -3.97
C GLU A 138 -12.99 -4.52 -2.48
N GLY A 139 -13.82 -5.47 -2.07
CA GLY A 139 -13.81 -6.04 -0.71
C GLY A 139 -12.69 -7.06 -0.47
N TYR A 140 -12.61 -7.57 0.75
CA TYR A 140 -11.84 -8.79 1.05
C TYR A 140 -12.59 -10.01 0.50
N THR A 141 -12.08 -10.53 -0.62
CA THR A 141 -12.54 -11.77 -1.25
C THR A 141 -11.36 -12.68 -1.55
N LEU A 142 -11.60 -13.96 -1.80
CA LEU A 142 -10.54 -14.90 -2.19
C LEU A 142 -9.89 -14.48 -3.52
N ALA A 143 -10.60 -13.80 -4.42
CA ALA A 143 -10.03 -13.29 -5.66
C ALA A 143 -9.12 -12.07 -5.39
N ASN A 144 -9.53 -11.17 -4.50
CA ASN A 144 -8.95 -9.85 -4.31
C ASN A 144 -8.01 -9.77 -3.09
N ILE A 145 -7.07 -10.70 -2.93
CA ILE A 145 -6.13 -10.69 -1.79
C ILE A 145 -4.71 -11.09 -2.17
N ALA A 146 -3.75 -10.52 -1.45
CA ALA A 146 -2.34 -10.86 -1.51
C ALA A 146 -1.69 -10.89 -0.13
N ALA A 147 -0.53 -11.54 -0.06
CA ALA A 147 0.34 -11.52 1.11
C ALA A 147 1.34 -10.36 0.99
N LEU A 148 1.41 -9.50 2.01
CA LEU A 148 2.37 -8.39 2.09
C LEU A 148 3.00 -8.36 3.48
N SER A 149 4.17 -7.72 3.62
CA SER A 149 4.64 -7.33 4.95
C SER A 149 3.78 -6.18 5.49
N GLN A 150 3.70 -6.02 6.82
CA GLN A 150 3.02 -4.85 7.40
C GLN A 150 3.63 -3.52 6.91
N HIS A 151 4.94 -3.49 6.67
CA HIS A 151 5.63 -2.34 6.12
C HIS A 151 5.13 -2.02 4.71
N ASP A 152 5.08 -3.02 3.81
CA ASP A 152 4.64 -2.83 2.43
C ASP A 152 3.16 -2.47 2.35
N ASN A 153 2.32 -3.09 3.19
CA ASN A 153 0.92 -2.72 3.34
C ASN A 153 0.79 -1.23 3.76
N THR A 154 1.51 -0.83 4.82
CA THR A 154 1.49 0.56 5.29
C THR A 154 1.99 1.53 4.21
N LYS A 155 3.08 1.16 3.50
CA LYS A 155 3.64 1.95 2.40
C LYS A 155 2.60 2.16 1.31
N ARG A 156 1.87 1.12 0.93
CA ARG A 156 0.81 1.20 -0.09
C ARG A 156 -0.38 2.05 0.38
N ALA A 157 -0.88 1.80 1.60
CA ALA A 157 -2.01 2.54 2.16
C ALA A 157 -1.73 4.04 2.37
N THR A 158 -0.47 4.42 2.52
CA THR A 158 -0.03 5.82 2.69
C THR A 158 0.63 6.39 1.43
N ALA A 159 0.67 5.62 0.34
CA ALA A 159 1.27 6.06 -0.91
C ALA A 159 0.51 7.27 -1.44
N GLN A 160 1.25 8.33 -1.73
CA GLN A 160 0.76 9.45 -2.50
C GLN A 160 1.53 9.44 -3.82
N PRO A 161 0.95 8.86 -4.89
CA PRO A 161 1.65 8.76 -6.16
C PRO A 161 1.96 10.13 -6.72
N HIS A 162 3.13 10.28 -7.35
CA HIS A 162 3.59 11.52 -7.96
C HIS A 162 4.02 11.27 -9.41
N PHE A 163 3.78 12.25 -10.26
CA PHE A 163 4.36 12.35 -11.59
C PHE A 163 5.61 13.21 -11.54
N LEU A 164 6.68 12.69 -12.12
CA LEU A 164 7.84 13.46 -12.51
C LEU A 164 7.74 13.72 -14.01
N ILE A 165 7.53 14.98 -14.37
CA ILE A 165 7.33 15.42 -15.75
C ILE A 165 8.60 16.15 -16.18
N LYS A 166 9.31 15.60 -17.15
CA LYS A 166 10.48 16.25 -17.74
C LYS A 166 9.99 17.33 -18.70
N MET A 167 10.12 18.58 -18.31
CA MET A 167 9.61 19.72 -19.09
C MET A 167 10.56 20.09 -20.22
N TYR A 168 11.86 20.03 -19.95
CA TYR A 168 12.90 20.38 -20.91
C TYR A 168 14.19 19.59 -20.65
N ASP A 169 14.89 19.21 -21.71
CA ASP A 169 16.26 18.68 -21.67
C ASP A 169 17.16 19.50 -22.61
N SER A 170 18.13 20.21 -22.04
CA SER A 170 19.10 20.99 -22.81
C SER A 170 20.05 20.14 -23.66
N ARG A 171 20.24 18.86 -23.30
CA ARG A 171 21.18 17.93 -23.97
C ARG A 171 20.49 17.12 -25.06
N ASN A 172 19.20 16.85 -24.92
CA ASN A 172 18.41 16.14 -25.90
C ASN A 172 16.96 16.67 -25.95
N PRO A 173 16.70 17.75 -26.71
CA PRO A 173 15.39 18.40 -26.78
C PRO A 173 14.23 17.45 -27.14
N GLU A 174 14.47 16.42 -27.96
CA GLU A 174 13.48 15.40 -28.34
C GLU A 174 13.01 14.54 -27.16
N SER A 175 13.79 14.47 -26.09
CA SER A 175 13.42 13.79 -24.84
C SER A 175 12.65 14.69 -23.85
N SER A 176 12.39 15.94 -24.23
CA SER A 176 11.55 16.84 -23.44
C SER A 176 10.09 16.39 -23.48
N ARG A 177 9.32 16.79 -22.46
CA ARG A 177 7.87 16.53 -22.34
C ARG A 177 7.48 15.07 -22.12
N THR A 178 8.39 14.25 -21.60
CA THR A 178 8.08 12.89 -21.12
C THR A 178 7.68 12.92 -19.65
N PHE A 179 6.87 11.97 -19.19
CA PHE A 179 6.53 11.85 -17.77
C PHE A 179 6.63 10.41 -17.27
N ARG A 180 6.83 10.26 -15.96
CA ARG A 180 6.80 8.95 -15.28
C ARG A 180 6.09 9.07 -13.94
N LYS A 181 5.26 8.08 -13.63
CA LYS A 181 4.59 7.92 -12.34
C LYS A 181 5.48 7.14 -11.37
N TYR A 182 5.48 7.57 -10.11
CA TYR A 182 6.13 6.94 -8.97
C TYR A 182 5.12 6.79 -7.82
N ASP A 183 5.32 5.80 -6.96
CA ASP A 183 4.40 5.52 -5.84
C ASP A 183 4.52 6.58 -4.74
N THR A 184 5.67 7.25 -4.64
CA THR A 184 5.93 8.29 -3.63
C THR A 184 6.71 9.49 -4.19
N LYS A 185 6.55 10.66 -3.54
CA LYS A 185 7.38 11.86 -3.81
C LYS A 185 8.87 11.56 -3.71
N ARG A 186 9.26 10.77 -2.71
CA ARG A 186 10.68 10.44 -2.44
C ARG A 186 11.31 9.69 -3.61
N GLU A 187 10.64 8.63 -4.08
CA GLU A 187 11.14 7.85 -5.22
C GLU A 187 11.26 8.70 -6.50
N ALA A 188 10.32 9.63 -6.72
CA ALA A 188 10.39 10.55 -7.84
C ALA A 188 11.58 11.54 -7.76
N LEU A 189 11.90 12.04 -6.57
CA LEU A 189 13.05 12.92 -6.34
C LEU A 189 14.38 12.16 -6.43
N GLU A 190 14.46 10.97 -5.86
CA GLU A 190 15.65 10.10 -5.95
C GLU A 190 15.98 9.76 -7.40
N ALA A 191 14.97 9.60 -8.27
CA ALA A 191 15.16 9.36 -9.70
C ALA A 191 15.86 10.51 -10.45
N ILE A 192 15.92 11.72 -9.88
CA ILE A 192 16.65 12.88 -10.41
C ILE A 192 17.80 13.31 -9.49
N GLY A 193 18.21 12.46 -8.55
CA GLY A 193 19.35 12.71 -7.67
C GLY A 193 19.11 13.78 -6.58
N LEU A 194 17.85 14.12 -6.30
CA LEU A 194 17.50 15.10 -5.27
C LEU A 194 17.05 14.43 -3.97
N SER A 195 17.46 14.99 -2.84
CA SER A 195 16.97 14.58 -1.53
C SER A 195 15.59 15.18 -1.24
N GLN A 196 14.88 14.63 -0.24
CA GLN A 196 13.59 15.18 0.20
C GLN A 196 13.73 16.67 0.56
N THR A 197 13.04 17.51 -0.21
CA THR A 197 12.78 18.91 0.15
C THR A 197 11.36 19.03 0.73
N GLU A 198 11.16 20.03 1.60
CA GLU A 198 9.82 20.45 2.03
C GLU A 198 8.98 20.89 0.80
N SER A 199 7.65 20.88 0.96
CA SER A 199 6.53 21.01 0.00
C SER A 199 6.83 21.54 -1.44
N ASP A 200 6.24 21.05 -2.54
CA ASP A 200 4.83 20.90 -2.87
C ASP A 200 4.67 20.16 -4.21
N SER A 201 3.41 19.93 -4.61
CA SER A 201 3.05 19.65 -6.00
C SER A 201 3.07 20.96 -6.81
N GLY A 202 3.78 21.03 -7.94
CA GLY A 202 3.74 22.20 -8.83
C GLY A 202 5.03 23.04 -8.92
N ASN A 203 6.10 22.61 -8.25
CA ASN A 203 7.42 23.25 -8.30
C ASN A 203 8.31 22.61 -9.38
N TYR A 204 9.20 23.43 -9.96
CA TYR A 204 10.23 22.95 -10.88
C TYR A 204 11.53 22.63 -10.16
N TYR A 205 12.18 21.60 -10.66
CA TYR A 205 13.47 21.09 -10.22
C TYR A 205 14.41 21.08 -11.40
N GLU A 206 15.60 21.63 -11.22
CA GLU A 206 16.66 21.59 -12.22
C GLU A 206 17.71 20.56 -11.77
N ALA A 207 17.96 19.57 -12.62
CA ALA A 207 18.96 18.53 -12.39
C ALA A 207 19.57 18.12 -13.72
N ASP A 208 20.90 18.05 -13.78
CA ASP A 208 21.65 17.60 -14.96
C ASP A 208 21.24 18.24 -16.29
N GLY A 209 21.01 19.56 -16.30
CA GLY A 209 20.59 20.30 -17.50
C GLY A 209 19.17 19.97 -17.99
N CYS A 210 18.38 19.29 -17.16
CA CYS A 210 16.97 19.02 -17.38
C CYS A 210 16.12 19.80 -16.38
N VAL A 211 14.94 20.20 -16.82
CA VAL A 211 13.93 20.87 -16.01
C VAL A 211 12.79 19.88 -15.79
N TYR A 212 12.46 19.61 -14.53
CA TYR A 212 11.41 18.67 -14.13
C TYR A 212 10.33 19.37 -13.32
N LEU A 213 9.08 19.03 -13.58
CA LEU A 213 7.94 19.39 -12.75
C LEU A 213 7.53 18.15 -11.94
N LEU A 214 7.52 18.27 -10.61
CA LEU A 214 7.04 17.21 -9.73
C LEU A 214 5.62 17.55 -9.24
N GLN A 215 4.70 16.62 -9.39
CA GLN A 215 3.29 16.85 -9.10
C GLN A 215 2.61 15.61 -8.54
N SER A 216 1.69 15.75 -7.58
CA SER A 216 0.88 14.61 -7.14
C SER A 216 -0.03 14.10 -8.27
N SER A 217 -0.33 12.80 -8.25
CA SER A 217 -1.28 12.18 -9.18
C SER A 217 -2.66 12.81 -9.08
N ALA A 218 -3.12 13.12 -7.87
CA ALA A 218 -4.41 13.76 -7.64
C ALA A 218 -4.51 15.13 -8.32
N LEU A 219 -3.48 15.98 -8.21
CA LEU A 219 -3.44 17.26 -8.93
C LEU A 219 -3.37 17.04 -10.45
N THR A 220 -2.63 16.02 -10.91
CA THR A 220 -2.48 15.71 -12.35
C THR A 220 -3.80 15.29 -13.02
N HIS A 221 -4.71 14.67 -12.26
CA HIS A 221 -6.04 14.28 -12.73
C HIS A 221 -7.12 15.31 -12.37
N GLY A 222 -6.75 16.46 -11.77
CA GLY A 222 -7.71 17.50 -11.39
C GLY A 222 -8.56 17.18 -10.15
N GLU A 223 -8.23 16.14 -9.39
CA GLU A 223 -8.91 15.78 -8.13
C GLU A 223 -8.55 16.72 -6.98
N LYS A 224 -7.40 17.40 -7.10
CA LYS A 224 -6.95 18.46 -6.20
C LYS A 224 -6.60 19.69 -7.01
N GLU A 225 -6.83 20.86 -6.42
CA GLU A 225 -6.37 22.12 -6.97
C GLU A 225 -4.92 22.39 -6.58
N LEU A 226 -4.22 23.17 -7.40
CA LEU A 226 -2.89 23.67 -7.07
C LEU A 226 -3.06 24.75 -5.98
N ILE A 227 -2.62 24.44 -4.77
CA ILE A 227 -2.66 25.40 -3.67
C ILE A 227 -1.48 26.35 -3.86
N GLN A 228 -1.77 27.60 -4.23
CA GLN A 228 -0.80 28.69 -4.16
C GLN A 228 -0.54 28.98 -2.69
N LYS A 229 0.69 28.74 -2.24
CA LYS A 229 1.14 29.22 -0.94
C LYS A 229 1.56 30.68 -1.09
N GLU A 230 0.88 31.56 -0.37
CA GLU A 230 1.40 32.89 -0.06
C GLU A 230 2.48 32.71 1.02
N ASP A 231 3.70 32.34 0.62
CA ASP A 231 4.83 32.32 1.56
C ASP A 231 5.46 33.72 1.60
N ASP A 232 5.42 34.32 2.80
CA ASP A 232 5.76 35.72 3.11
C ASP A 232 7.28 35.97 3.26
N ASP A 233 8.15 35.03 2.90
CA ASP A 233 9.61 35.16 3.06
C ASP A 233 10.40 34.64 1.84
N ASP A 234 10.95 35.61 1.09
CA ASP A 234 12.20 35.58 0.33
C ASP A 234 12.54 34.33 -0.50
N LYS A 235 11.96 34.29 -1.71
CA LYS A 235 12.59 34.07 -3.04
C LYS A 235 11.53 33.48 -3.95
N GLU A 236 10.64 34.31 -4.49
CA GLU A 236 9.77 33.88 -5.58
C GLU A 236 10.64 33.36 -6.73
N LYS A 237 10.71 32.03 -6.89
CA LYS A 237 11.22 31.42 -8.11
C LYS A 237 10.22 31.73 -9.20
N THR A 238 10.40 32.88 -9.85
CA THR A 238 9.62 33.28 -11.00
C THR A 238 10.11 32.50 -12.21
N TYR A 239 9.32 31.54 -12.66
CA TYR A 239 9.55 30.83 -13.91
C TYR A 239 9.06 31.66 -15.09
N ARG A 240 9.69 31.45 -16.26
CA ARG A 240 9.32 32.11 -17.52
C ARG A 240 8.74 31.09 -18.49
N GLY A 241 7.68 31.47 -19.17
CA GLY A 241 7.07 30.71 -20.26
C GLY A 241 6.78 31.61 -21.44
N SER A 242 6.51 30.99 -22.59
CA SER A 242 6.12 31.69 -23.80
C SER A 242 4.91 31.01 -24.43
N ILE A 243 3.86 31.77 -24.74
CA ILE A 243 2.71 31.29 -25.52
C ILE A 243 2.90 31.73 -26.96
N LEU A 244 2.83 30.80 -27.91
CA LEU A 244 2.82 31.10 -29.34
C LEU A 244 1.52 31.85 -29.69
N ILE A 245 1.65 33.06 -30.24
CA ILE A 245 0.50 33.85 -30.71
C ILE A 245 0.27 33.61 -32.20
N ALA A 246 1.33 33.68 -33.00
CA ALA A 246 1.25 33.52 -34.45
C ALA A 246 2.59 33.10 -35.04
N THR A 247 2.55 32.36 -36.15
CA THR A 247 3.69 32.18 -37.05
C THR A 247 3.35 32.89 -38.35
N LEU A 248 4.18 33.85 -38.74
CA LEU A 248 4.01 34.64 -39.96
C LEU A 248 5.04 34.18 -41.00
N GLU A 249 4.60 33.97 -42.24
CA GLU A 249 5.52 33.84 -43.36
C GLU A 249 5.94 35.23 -43.85
N LEU A 250 7.25 35.45 -43.95
CA LEU A 250 7.84 36.75 -44.30
C LEU A 250 7.96 36.97 -45.82
N GLY A 251 7.38 36.09 -46.64
CA GLY A 251 7.34 36.20 -48.11
C GLY A 251 8.66 35.84 -48.82
N ASP A 252 9.75 35.64 -48.09
CA ASP A 252 11.06 35.20 -48.61
C ASP A 252 11.38 33.74 -48.23
N GLY A 253 10.36 32.98 -47.84
CA GLY A 253 10.49 31.61 -47.35
C GLY A 253 10.91 31.50 -45.89
N ARG A 254 11.18 32.62 -45.18
CA ARG A 254 11.41 32.61 -43.74
C ARG A 254 10.10 32.74 -42.97
N THR A 255 10.06 32.17 -41.78
CA THR A 255 8.97 32.31 -40.82
C THR A 255 9.42 33.17 -39.63
N ALA A 256 8.54 34.04 -39.15
CA ALA A 256 8.69 34.74 -37.89
C ALA A 256 7.69 34.18 -36.88
N THR A 257 8.18 33.82 -35.70
CA THR A 257 7.34 33.35 -34.60
C THR A 257 7.09 34.52 -33.63
N ILE A 258 5.83 34.87 -33.44
CA ILE A 258 5.41 35.86 -32.44
C ILE A 258 4.95 35.09 -31.21
N SER A 259 5.65 35.25 -30.09
CA SER A 259 5.30 34.68 -28.80
C SER A 259 5.09 35.76 -27.73
N LYS A 260 4.15 35.53 -26.81
CA LYS A 260 3.98 36.34 -25.60
C LYS A 260 4.68 35.66 -24.45
N GLU A 261 5.67 36.35 -23.86
CA GLU A 261 6.28 35.89 -22.61
C GLU A 261 5.34 36.14 -21.43
N PHE A 262 5.38 35.22 -20.47
CA PHE A 262 4.68 35.35 -19.20
C PHE A 262 5.53 34.75 -18.08
N THR A 263 5.27 35.20 -16.86
CA THR A 263 5.91 34.69 -15.66
C THR A 263 4.90 33.99 -14.76
N TYR A 264 5.34 32.98 -14.04
CA TYR A 264 4.51 32.23 -13.10
C TYR A 264 5.38 31.68 -11.96
N THR A 265 4.80 31.52 -10.78
CA THR A 265 5.50 30.99 -9.59
C THR A 265 5.30 29.49 -9.44
N GLN A 266 4.24 28.93 -10.02
CA GLN A 266 3.91 27.52 -9.99
C GLN A 266 3.18 27.12 -11.28
N SER A 267 3.22 25.84 -11.63
CA SER A 267 2.43 25.31 -12.74
C SER A 267 1.88 23.93 -12.41
N ALA A 268 0.73 23.59 -12.98
CA ALA A 268 0.23 22.24 -12.98
C ALA A 268 0.01 21.73 -14.40
N VAL A 269 0.36 20.47 -14.64
CA VAL A 269 -0.05 19.74 -15.85
C VAL A 269 -1.27 18.91 -15.50
N ILE A 270 -2.37 19.13 -16.23
CA ILE A 270 -3.62 18.37 -16.07
C ILE A 270 -3.77 17.44 -17.27
N ILE A 271 -3.86 16.14 -17.02
CA ILE A 271 -4.17 15.15 -18.06
C ILE A 271 -5.69 15.11 -18.16
N LYS A 272 -6.23 15.51 -19.31
CA LYS A 272 -7.64 15.27 -19.64
C LYS A 272 -7.74 13.93 -20.34
N GLU A 273 -8.73 13.12 -19.95
CA GLU A 273 -9.09 11.93 -20.73
C GLU A 273 -9.43 12.35 -22.16
N PRO A 274 -9.14 11.49 -23.16
CA PRO A 274 -9.55 11.77 -24.53
C PRO A 274 -11.06 11.98 -24.54
N ILE A 275 -11.49 13.11 -25.14
CA ILE A 275 -12.90 13.31 -25.45
C ILE A 275 -13.21 12.22 -26.48
N GLU A 276 -14.07 11.26 -26.11
CA GLU A 276 -14.69 10.38 -27.10
C GLU A 276 -15.49 11.29 -28.05
N GLU A 277 -15.02 11.44 -29.28
CA GLU A 277 -15.74 12.12 -30.37
C GLU A 277 -16.86 11.25 -30.93
#